data_AF-B8RIW3-F1
#
_entry.id   AF-B8RIW3-F1
#
_cell.length_a   1.000
_cell.length_b   1.000
_cell.length_c   1.000
_cell.angle_alpha   90.00
_cell.angle_beta   90.00
_cell.angle_gamma   90.00
#
_symmetry.space_group_name_H-M   'P 1'
#
loop_
_entity.id
_entity.type
_entity.pdbx_description
1 polymer ?
#
loop_
_entity_poly.entity_id
_entity_poly.type
_entity_poly.pdbx_seq_one_letter_code
_entity_poly.pdbx_strand_id
1 'polypeptide(L)'
;HSYLVEAVKEFGLEESDVHDVWNIFMCTGFTRDTQQYFCKPGPARKGDFIEFIADMDLLVALSACPQGDVSIVVGQEVPEEKCFPLMVEVFRP
;
A
#
# COMPACT_ATOMS: atom_id res chain seq x y z
N HIS A 1 3.44 6.07 -5.37
CA HIS A 1 3.75 7.51 -5.46
C HIS A 1 2.71 8.25 -6.29
N SER A 2 2.74 8.18 -7.63
CA SER A 2 1.86 8.99 -8.50
C SER A 2 0.36 8.91 -8.19
N TYR A 3 -0.16 7.72 -7.86
CA TYR A 3 -1.56 7.57 -7.43
C TYR A 3 -1.91 8.33 -6.16
N LEU A 4 -0.97 8.40 -5.20
CA LEU A 4 -1.18 9.16 -3.97
C LEU A 4 -1.13 10.66 -4.25
N VAL A 5 -0.18 11.14 -5.07
CA VAL A 5 -0.14 12.58 -5.40
C VAL A 5 -1.41 12.99 -6.14
N GLU A 6 -1.97 12.13 -6.98
CA GLU A 6 -3.26 12.43 -7.63
C GLU A 6 -4.43 12.43 -6.64
N ALA A 7 -4.49 11.46 -5.73
CA ALA A 7 -5.56 11.36 -4.74
C ALA A 7 -5.59 12.55 -3.77
N VAL A 8 -4.45 13.15 -3.44
CA VAL A 8 -4.39 14.25 -2.46
C VAL A 8 -4.63 15.63 -3.07
N LYS A 9 -4.58 15.79 -4.39
CA LYS A 9 -4.76 17.10 -5.07
C LYS A 9 -6.10 17.74 -4.78
N GLU A 10 -7.17 16.96 -4.66
CA GLU A 10 -8.50 17.51 -4.38
C GLU A 10 -8.58 18.16 -2.98
N PHE A 11 -7.64 17.83 -2.09
CA PHE A 11 -7.51 18.42 -0.76
C PHE A 11 -6.52 19.61 -0.72
N GLY A 12 -6.02 20.06 -1.89
CA GLY A 12 -5.08 21.18 -1.99
C GLY A 12 -3.65 20.84 -1.58
N LEU A 13 -3.31 19.55 -1.53
CA LEU A 13 -1.96 19.06 -1.24
C LEU A 13 -1.17 18.82 -2.53
N GLU A 14 0.15 18.88 -2.43
CA GLU A 14 1.09 18.74 -3.54
C GLU A 14 1.96 17.48 -3.39
N GLU A 15 2.79 17.21 -4.40
CA GLU A 15 3.67 16.03 -4.39
C GLU A 15 4.61 16.00 -3.18
N SER A 16 5.05 17.16 -2.68
CA SER A 16 5.90 17.25 -1.49
C SER A 16 5.22 16.84 -0.19
N ASP A 17 3.89 16.79 -0.16
CA ASP A 17 3.13 16.34 1.00
C ASP A 17 2.97 14.82 1.02
N VAL A 18 3.24 14.14 -0.10
CA VAL A 18 3.27 12.68 -0.17
C VAL A 18 4.59 12.18 0.42
N HIS A 19 4.48 11.46 1.52
CA HIS A 19 5.61 10.91 2.27
C HIS A 19 5.79 9.41 2.03
N ASP A 20 6.85 8.85 2.62
CA ASP A 20 7.08 7.41 2.64
C ASP A 20 5.85 6.68 3.20
N VAL A 21 5.52 5.56 2.55
CA VAL A 21 4.27 4.83 2.80
C VAL A 21 4.48 3.76 3.86
N TRP A 22 3.39 3.43 4.55
CA TRP A 22 3.27 2.11 5.16
C TRP A 22 2.72 1.12 4.14
N ASN A 23 3.53 0.12 3.77
CA ASN A 23 3.17 -0.90 2.81
C ASN A 23 2.24 -1.97 3.43
N ILE A 24 0.94 -1.67 3.50
CA ILE A 24 -0.09 -2.57 4.01
C ILE A 24 -0.10 -3.89 3.19
N PHE A 25 -0.15 -5.03 3.90
CA PHE A 25 -0.10 -6.41 3.39
C PHE A 25 1.17 -6.84 2.62
N MET A 26 2.12 -5.94 2.39
CA MET A 26 3.39 -6.30 1.75
C MET A 26 4.25 -7.14 2.70
N CYS A 27 4.86 -8.21 2.19
CA CYS A 27 5.73 -9.06 3.00
C CYS A 27 7.19 -8.84 2.63
N THR A 28 7.92 -8.14 3.49
CA THR A 28 9.27 -7.66 3.20
C THR A 28 10.21 -7.83 4.39
N GLY A 29 11.50 -7.58 4.17
CA GLY A 29 12.51 -7.61 5.21
C GLY A 29 13.91 -7.40 4.65
N PHE A 30 14.92 -7.71 5.45
CA PHE A 30 16.32 -7.67 5.04
C PHE A 30 16.90 -9.08 5.01
N THR A 31 17.62 -9.40 3.94
CA THR A 31 18.34 -10.67 3.82
C THR A 31 19.40 -10.77 4.92
N ARG A 32 19.62 -11.96 5.48
CA ARG A 32 20.54 -12.12 6.62
C ARG A 32 22.00 -11.92 6.24
N ASP A 33 22.37 -12.33 5.04
CA ASP A 33 23.72 -12.36 4.49
C ASP A 33 24.13 -11.02 3.88
N THR A 34 23.29 -10.42 3.02
CA THR A 34 23.62 -9.18 2.30
C THR A 34 22.98 -7.93 2.89
N GLN A 35 22.06 -8.06 3.85
CA GLN A 35 21.29 -6.94 4.43
C GLN A 35 20.52 -6.14 3.36
N GLN A 36 20.18 -6.79 2.26
CA GLN A 36 19.43 -6.18 1.17
C GLN A 36 17.94 -6.29 1.44
N TYR A 37 17.20 -5.23 1.09
CA TYR A 37 15.75 -5.24 1.15
C TYR A 37 15.19 -6.27 0.17
N PHE A 38 14.32 -7.15 0.64
CA PHE A 38 13.60 -8.11 -0.19
C PHE A 38 12.09 -7.94 -0.04
N CYS A 39 11.38 -8.38 -1.07
CA CYS A 39 9.93 -8.55 -1.05
C CYS A 39 9.61 -9.99 -1.44
N LYS A 40 8.52 -10.52 -0.91
CA LYS A 40 7.98 -11.85 -1.27
C LYS A 40 6.45 -11.77 -1.32
N PRO A 41 5.76 -12.77 -1.91
CA PRO A 41 4.31 -12.81 -1.92
C PRO A 41 3.70 -12.51 -0.54
N GLY A 42 2.75 -11.58 -0.52
CA GLY A 42 1.98 -11.26 0.69
C GLY A 42 1.21 -12.49 1.21
N PRO A 43 1.14 -12.71 2.54
CA PRO A 43 0.36 -13.82 3.10
C PRO A 43 -1.14 -13.52 3.15
N ALA A 44 -1.53 -12.27 2.91
CA ALA A 44 -2.91 -11.79 3.05
C ALA A 44 -3.85 -12.49 2.07
N ARG A 45 -5.07 -12.72 2.52
CA ARG A 45 -6.16 -13.35 1.76
C ARG A 45 -7.38 -12.45 1.75
N LYS A 46 -8.31 -12.71 0.85
CA LYS A 46 -9.60 -12.02 0.83
C LYS A 46 -10.30 -12.18 2.18
N GLY A 47 -10.61 -11.06 2.82
CA GLY A 47 -11.25 -11.03 4.13
C GLY A 47 -10.28 -10.72 5.28
N ASP A 48 -8.96 -10.79 5.06
CA ASP A 48 -8.00 -10.24 6.01
C ASP A 48 -8.10 -8.72 6.00
N PHE A 49 -8.03 -8.11 7.19
CA PHE A 49 -8.12 -6.66 7.35
C PHE A 49 -7.17 -6.18 8.45
N ILE A 50 -6.87 -4.88 8.39
CA ILE A 50 -6.22 -4.14 9.47
C ILE A 50 -7.19 -3.02 9.83
N GLU A 51 -7.48 -2.88 11.12
CA GLU A 51 -8.35 -1.83 11.63
C GLU A 51 -7.51 -0.78 12.35
N PHE A 52 -7.91 0.48 12.18
CA PHE A 52 -7.25 1.64 12.77
C PHE A 52 -8.23 2.40 13.65
N ILE A 53 -7.74 2.87 14.80
CA ILE A 53 -8.43 3.86 15.61
C ILE A 53 -7.84 5.22 15.25
N ALA A 54 -8.70 6.14 14.82
CA ALA A 54 -8.29 7.52 14.55
C ALA A 54 -8.28 8.32 15.86
N ASP A 55 -7.09 8.52 16.44
CA ASP A 55 -6.90 9.31 17.67
C ASP A 55 -7.06 10.83 17.43
N MET A 56 -7.09 11.26 16.17
CA MET A 56 -7.34 12.64 15.74
C MET A 56 -8.00 12.66 14.35
N ASP A 57 -8.37 13.83 13.87
CA ASP A 57 -8.87 13.99 12.49
C ASP A 57 -7.75 13.66 11.49
N LEU A 58 -8.03 12.75 10.56
CA LEU A 58 -7.07 12.25 9.58
C LEU A 58 -7.62 12.37 8.16
N LEU A 59 -6.73 12.75 7.24
CA LEU A 59 -6.87 12.48 5.81
C LEU A 59 -6.00 11.27 5.48
N VAL A 60 -6.62 10.18 5.02
CA VAL A 60 -5.91 8.94 4.67
C VAL A 60 -6.02 8.71 3.16
N ALA A 61 -4.88 8.66 2.48
CA ALA A 61 -4.79 8.28 1.08
C ALA A 61 -4.27 6.84 0.96
N LEU A 62 -4.94 6.02 0.14
CA LEU A 62 -4.56 4.63 -0.12
C LEU A 62 -4.39 4.40 -1.62
N SER A 63 -3.33 3.68 -1.99
CA SER A 63 -3.10 3.23 -3.36
C SER A 63 -3.09 1.71 -3.39
N ALA A 64 -3.96 1.09 -4.19
CA ALA A 64 -3.79 -0.30 -4.57
C ALA A 64 -2.55 -0.38 -5.49
N CYS A 65 -1.49 -1.03 -5.01
CA CYS A 65 -0.21 -1.05 -5.71
C CYS A 65 -0.32 -1.87 -7.02
N PRO A 66 0.20 -1.38 -8.16
CA PRO A 66 0.19 -2.14 -9.41
C PRO A 66 1.11 -3.37 -9.38
N GLN A 67 1.88 -3.57 -8.30
CA GLN A 67 2.67 -4.78 -8.08
C GLN A 67 1.85 -5.93 -7.47
N GLY A 68 0.56 -5.72 -7.20
CA GLY A 68 -0.34 -6.75 -6.65
C GLY A 68 0.15 -7.32 -5.33
N ASP A 69 0.15 -8.65 -5.22
CA ASP A 69 0.65 -9.41 -4.06
C ASP A 69 2.18 -9.51 -3.98
N VAL A 70 2.91 -8.91 -4.94
CA VAL A 70 4.38 -8.96 -5.06
C VAL A 70 4.90 -10.40 -5.26
N SER A 71 4.08 -11.27 -5.87
CA SER A 71 4.52 -12.60 -6.33
C SER A 71 5.37 -12.56 -7.59
N ILE A 72 5.31 -11.46 -8.34
CA ILE A 72 6.16 -11.17 -9.49
C ILE A 72 7.23 -10.18 -9.07
N VAL A 73 8.47 -10.44 -9.52
CA VAL A 73 9.65 -9.63 -9.18
C VAL A 73 9.41 -8.16 -9.54
N VAL A 74 9.74 -7.26 -8.62
CA VAL A 74 9.62 -5.82 -8.82
C VAL A 74 10.37 -5.39 -10.08
N GLY A 75 9.69 -4.64 -10.95
CA GLY A 75 10.22 -4.18 -12.24
C GLY A 75 9.89 -5.08 -13.43
N GLN A 76 9.26 -6.24 -13.21
CA GLN A 76 8.63 -7.02 -14.28
C GLN A 76 7.17 -6.60 -14.46
N GLU A 77 6.64 -6.86 -15.66
CA GLU A 77 5.23 -6.64 -15.97
C GLU A 77 4.34 -7.52 -15.07
N VAL A 78 3.39 -6.90 -14.40
CA VAL A 78 2.42 -7.56 -13.53
C VAL A 78 1.07 -7.60 -14.24
N PRO A 79 0.50 -8.79 -14.48
CA PRO A 79 -0.83 -8.91 -15.08
C PRO A 79 -1.92 -8.28 -14.21
N GLU A 80 -2.93 -7.66 -14.82
CA GLU A 80 -4.01 -6.98 -14.09
C GLU A 80 -4.78 -7.93 -13.16
N GLU A 81 -4.89 -9.22 -13.49
CA GLU A 81 -5.54 -10.23 -12.64
C GLU A 81 -4.81 -10.50 -11.31
N LYS A 82 -3.59 -9.98 -11.14
CA LYS A 82 -2.82 -10.01 -9.89
C LYS A 82 -3.03 -8.75 -9.05
N CYS A 83 -3.71 -7.74 -9.59
CA CYS A 83 -4.00 -6.49 -8.94
C CYS A 83 -5.48 -6.47 -8.52
N PHE A 84 -5.71 -6.30 -7.22
CA PHE A 84 -7.05 -6.37 -6.64
C PHE A 84 -7.41 -5.05 -5.96
N PRO A 85 -8.70 -4.66 -5.98
CA PRO A 85 -9.14 -3.49 -5.24
C PRO A 85 -8.96 -3.70 -3.72
N LEU A 86 -8.66 -2.61 -3.01
CA LEU A 86 -8.67 -2.56 -1.54
C LEU A 86 -9.93 -1.84 -1.08
N MET A 87 -10.61 -2.40 -0.07
CA MET A 87 -11.77 -1.77 0.54
C MET A 87 -11.33 -0.95 1.76
N VAL A 88 -11.92 0.24 1.90
CA VAL A 88 -11.78 1.06 3.11
C VAL A 88 -13.19 1.34 3.63
N GLU A 89 -13.42 1.00 4.89
CA GLU A 89 -14.68 1.26 5.60
C GLU A 89 -14.40 2.20 6.77
N VAL A 90 -15.27 3.19 6.97
CA VAL A 90 -15.16 4.16 8.05
C VAL A 90 -16.35 3.97 8.99
N PHE A 91 -16.05 3.59 10.23
CA PHE A 91 -17.04 3.42 11.28
C PHE A 91 -17.04 4.64 12.20
N ARG A 92 -18.23 5.06 12.64
CA ARG A 92 -18.40 6.03 13.74
C ARG A 92 -19.03 5.31 14.93
N PRO A 93 -18.59 5.57 16.16
CA PRO A 93 -19.21 5.02 17.36
C PRO A 93 -20.69 5.41 17.49
#